data_AF-A0A2E3MFD9-F1
#
_entry.id   AF-A0A2E3MFD9-F1
#
_cell.length_a   1.000
_cell.length_b   1.000
_cell.length_c   1.000
_cell.angle_alpha   90.00
_cell.angle_beta   90.00
_cell.angle_gamma   90.00
#
_symmetry.space_group_name_H-M   'P 1'
#
loop_
_entity.id
_entity.type
_entity.pdbx_description
1 polymer ?
#
loop_
_entity_poly.entity_id
_entity_poly.type
_entity_poly.pdbx_seq_one_letter_code
_entity_poly.pdbx_strand_id
1 'polypeptide(L)'
;MAIQRLALKAKYTLGFEELAWEDVRSRVRQVNPDLVRIIDEFEPSKEHTFILAKYPYGSYIRSDGVNYFPTETGTLASLDDSSMSNHLKSQLSYSTSPLGLVLDKCVEVFAESPGKERSIPFKIFGQGVTFGVWELMEFPQISLRQNWTWDISAGARSLFMLTSIGQVAAHERLQREFKLRSYVPDTIFDHHKIFKEIVHHSDTDWCTEVLFFTKKWLEPNDKNLGWIKLREYWARQAWWQIQYWANRVTLNLNWEQFIAELTRRKIKLNAYLLDTIKQLVSIGTGTITGFRPVDENEIVAPTSIIEDAYLDIYHLKRYAPMIMQPDFVLPDSDTKAVYYSLQYPTLPEKPPALKSFPSTMKMIRQLKSLMDIFLEMMDGYQPVNDAKLLDFNDHIKFDYFHNEEDRLGLIRPTGELIIEDPILKSCPDRFSKRPAPEGCHFFRGCVRISLE
;
A
#
# COMPACT_ATOMS: atom_id res chain seq x y z
N MET A 1 -31.81 -15.49 36.84
CA MET A 1 -31.18 -16.41 35.86
C MET A 1 -29.87 -15.80 35.42
N ALA A 2 -28.78 -16.53 35.61
CA ALA A 2 -27.41 -16.03 35.55
C ALA A 2 -27.03 -15.54 34.13
N ILE A 3 -26.45 -14.35 34.08
CA ILE A 3 -25.85 -13.75 32.90
C ILE A 3 -24.52 -14.48 32.64
N GLN A 4 -24.54 -15.42 31.70
CA GLN A 4 -23.34 -16.05 31.18
C GLN A 4 -22.61 -15.02 30.29
N ARG A 5 -21.48 -14.50 30.79
CA ARG A 5 -20.49 -13.76 29.98
C ARG A 5 -19.94 -14.71 28.91
N LEU A 6 -20.54 -14.71 27.73
CA LEU A 6 -19.91 -15.23 26.52
C LEU A 6 -18.91 -14.19 26.03
N ALA A 7 -17.65 -14.38 26.41
CA ALA A 7 -16.53 -13.82 25.68
C ALA A 7 -16.55 -14.45 24.28
N LEU A 8 -17.04 -13.73 23.28
CA LEU A 8 -16.74 -14.04 21.88
C LEU A 8 -15.24 -13.81 21.70
N LYS A 9 -14.46 -14.88 21.87
CA LYS A 9 -13.07 -14.96 21.40
C LYS A 9 -13.13 -15.00 19.88
N ALA A 10 -12.40 -14.11 19.22
CA ALA A 10 -12.04 -14.31 17.83
C ALA A 10 -11.41 -15.71 17.68
N LYS A 11 -11.81 -16.48 16.67
CA LYS A 11 -11.47 -17.91 16.51
C LYS A 11 -10.11 -18.13 15.83
N TYR A 12 -9.38 -17.07 15.47
CA TYR A 12 -7.99 -17.19 15.06
C TYR A 12 -7.09 -17.19 16.31
N THR A 13 -6.20 -18.17 16.39
CA THR A 13 -5.19 -18.21 17.46
C THR A 13 -4.01 -17.40 16.95
N LEU A 14 -3.85 -16.16 17.45
CA LEU A 14 -2.59 -15.46 17.28
C LEU A 14 -1.52 -16.25 18.00
N GLY A 15 -0.41 -16.44 17.32
CA GLY A 15 0.71 -17.21 17.83
C GLY A 15 1.91 -17.03 16.93
N PHE A 16 3.04 -17.45 17.45
CA PHE A 16 4.25 -17.61 16.68
C PHE A 16 4.79 -19.01 16.86
N GLU A 17 5.51 -19.49 15.87
CA GLU A 17 6.18 -20.79 15.89
C GLU A 17 7.61 -20.61 15.41
N GLU A 18 8.56 -21.20 16.14
CA GLU A 18 9.94 -21.27 15.68
C GLU A 18 10.14 -22.53 14.85
N LEU A 19 10.56 -22.36 13.59
CA LEU A 19 10.60 -23.42 12.59
C LEU A 19 12.01 -23.56 12.00
N ALA A 20 12.43 -24.79 11.71
CA ALA A 20 13.66 -25.02 10.95
C ALA A 20 13.40 -24.84 9.44
N TRP A 21 14.48 -24.72 8.66
CA TRP A 21 14.38 -24.63 7.20
C TRP A 21 13.57 -25.76 6.58
N GLU A 22 13.78 -26.99 7.06
CA GLU A 22 13.12 -28.21 6.57
C GLU A 22 11.58 -28.12 6.68
N ASP A 23 11.07 -27.47 7.72
CA ASP A 23 9.64 -27.34 8.00
C ASP A 23 8.95 -26.33 7.08
N VAL A 24 9.67 -25.28 6.67
CA VAL A 24 9.10 -24.16 5.89
C VAL A 24 9.45 -24.21 4.41
N ARG A 25 10.46 -25.01 4.01
CA ARG A 25 10.99 -25.07 2.65
C ARG A 25 9.92 -25.29 1.58
N SER A 26 8.96 -26.17 1.82
CA SER A 26 7.87 -26.47 0.87
C SER A 26 6.94 -25.27 0.65
N ARG A 27 6.67 -24.52 1.73
CA ARG A 27 5.83 -23.31 1.71
C ARG A 27 6.55 -22.16 1.02
N VAL A 28 7.83 -21.94 1.35
CA VAL A 28 8.65 -20.92 0.68
C VAL A 28 8.78 -21.23 -0.81
N ARG A 29 8.88 -22.51 -1.23
CA ARG A 29 8.93 -22.88 -2.64
C ARG A 29 7.71 -22.43 -3.44
N GLN A 30 6.53 -22.48 -2.84
CA GLN A 30 5.28 -22.12 -3.52
C GLN A 30 5.26 -20.63 -3.89
N VAL A 31 5.88 -19.78 -3.06
CA VAL A 31 5.80 -18.32 -3.20
C VAL A 31 7.11 -17.70 -3.71
N ASN A 32 8.26 -18.35 -3.50
CA ASN A 32 9.57 -17.86 -3.91
C ASN A 32 10.57 -19.02 -4.17
N PRO A 33 10.48 -19.68 -5.33
CA PRO A 33 11.35 -20.81 -5.67
C PRO A 33 12.83 -20.42 -5.85
N ASP A 34 13.12 -19.19 -6.26
CA ASP A 34 14.49 -18.70 -6.40
C ASP A 34 15.20 -18.58 -5.05
N LEU A 35 14.50 -18.06 -4.03
CA LEU A 35 15.02 -18.01 -2.67
C LEU A 35 15.26 -19.41 -2.09
N VAL A 36 14.39 -20.38 -2.38
CA VAL A 36 14.61 -21.78 -1.99
C VAL A 36 15.91 -22.33 -2.58
N ARG A 37 16.16 -22.12 -3.88
CA ARG A 37 17.40 -22.57 -4.52
C ARG A 37 18.62 -21.99 -3.82
N ILE A 38 18.58 -20.69 -3.49
CA ILE A 38 19.68 -19.99 -2.84
C ILE A 38 19.90 -20.51 -1.40
N ILE A 39 18.83 -20.71 -0.63
CA ILE A 39 18.94 -21.23 0.75
C ILE A 39 19.38 -22.69 0.74
N ASP A 40 18.93 -23.51 -0.21
CA ASP A 40 19.38 -24.90 -0.34
C ASP A 40 20.89 -24.98 -0.64
N GLU A 41 21.40 -24.08 -1.48
CA GLU A 41 22.86 -23.97 -1.75
C GLU A 41 23.66 -23.45 -0.54
N PHE A 42 23.02 -22.71 0.36
CA PHE A 42 23.65 -22.25 1.61
C PHE A 42 23.84 -23.39 2.61
N GLU A 43 23.01 -24.45 2.54
CA GLU A 43 22.98 -25.58 3.48
C GLU A 43 22.89 -25.12 4.95
N PRO A 44 21.79 -24.44 5.34
CA PRO A 44 21.63 -23.90 6.69
C PRO A 44 21.70 -25.00 7.76
N SER A 45 22.42 -24.73 8.85
CA SER A 45 22.39 -25.57 10.04
C SER A 45 21.03 -25.47 10.76
N LYS A 46 20.75 -26.39 11.69
CA LYS A 46 19.53 -26.37 12.51
C LYS A 46 19.36 -25.12 13.40
N GLU A 47 20.41 -24.31 13.55
CA GLU A 47 20.36 -23.03 14.27
C GLU A 47 19.76 -21.90 13.41
N HIS A 48 19.69 -22.09 12.09
CA HIS A 48 19.08 -21.14 11.18
C HIS A 48 17.57 -21.35 11.16
N THR A 49 16.93 -20.86 12.20
CA THR A 49 15.49 -20.97 12.41
C THR A 49 14.74 -19.75 11.88
N PHE A 50 13.43 -19.87 11.79
CA PHE A 50 12.51 -18.79 11.43
C PHE A 50 11.47 -18.62 12.51
N ILE A 51 10.90 -17.42 12.63
CA ILE A 51 9.70 -17.17 13.41
C ILE A 51 8.53 -16.97 12.46
N LEU A 52 7.61 -17.92 12.40
CA LEU A 52 6.34 -17.75 11.70
C LEU A 52 5.38 -16.99 12.60
N ALA A 53 4.85 -15.86 12.14
CA ALA A 53 3.85 -15.07 12.86
C ALA A 53 2.61 -14.84 11.98
N LYS A 54 1.43 -14.91 12.61
CA LYS A 54 0.15 -14.65 11.97
C LYS A 54 -0.46 -13.37 12.48
N TYR A 55 -0.95 -12.53 11.58
CA TYR A 55 -1.53 -11.23 11.90
C TYR A 55 -2.94 -11.12 11.31
N PRO A 56 -3.96 -10.74 12.11
CA PRO A 56 -5.29 -10.52 11.59
C PRO A 56 -5.33 -9.18 10.84
N TYR A 57 -6.28 -9.04 9.93
CA TYR A 57 -6.43 -7.86 9.09
C TYR A 57 -6.33 -6.54 9.88
N GLY A 58 -5.58 -5.58 9.32
CA GLY A 58 -5.39 -4.25 9.87
C GLY A 58 -4.55 -4.18 11.14
N SER A 59 -3.93 -5.28 11.56
CA SER A 59 -2.98 -5.27 12.68
C SER A 59 -1.66 -4.67 12.26
N TYR A 60 -1.05 -3.90 13.15
CA TYR A 60 0.29 -3.38 12.92
C TYR A 60 1.31 -4.47 13.21
N ILE A 61 2.18 -4.70 12.24
CA ILE A 61 3.45 -5.43 12.40
C ILE A 61 4.50 -4.44 12.92
N ARG A 62 4.42 -3.19 12.46
CA ARG A 62 5.20 -2.07 12.98
C ARG A 62 4.36 -0.81 13.01
N SER A 63 4.42 -0.05 14.10
CA SER A 63 3.80 1.28 14.16
C SER A 63 4.61 2.23 15.03
N ASP A 64 4.77 3.47 14.59
CA ASP A 64 5.51 4.52 15.30
C ASP A 64 6.94 4.08 15.68
N GLY A 65 7.57 3.28 14.81
CA GLY A 65 8.92 2.73 15.01
C GLY A 65 9.02 1.51 15.94
N VAL A 66 7.89 1.02 16.45
CA VAL A 66 7.82 -0.15 17.35
C VAL A 66 7.33 -1.38 16.58
N ASN A 67 8.02 -2.51 16.71
CA ASN A 67 7.58 -3.78 16.12
C ASN A 67 6.66 -4.55 17.08
N TYR A 68 5.58 -5.10 16.54
CA TYR A 68 4.59 -5.87 17.26
C TYR A 68 4.57 -7.32 16.81
N PHE A 69 4.55 -8.22 17.78
CA PHE A 69 4.53 -9.66 17.56
C PHE A 69 3.41 -10.32 18.36
N PRO A 70 2.85 -11.44 17.86
CA PRO A 70 1.97 -12.28 18.65
C PRO A 70 2.65 -12.77 19.94
N THR A 71 1.94 -12.72 21.05
CA THR A 71 2.31 -13.32 22.33
C THR A 71 1.76 -14.73 22.43
N GLU A 72 2.25 -15.52 23.39
CA GLU A 72 1.69 -16.85 23.72
C GLU A 72 0.22 -16.80 24.15
N THR A 73 -0.22 -15.66 24.68
CA THR A 73 -1.63 -15.40 25.06
C THR A 73 -2.52 -15.06 23.87
N GLY A 74 -1.96 -14.97 22.67
CA GLY A 74 -2.68 -14.61 21.45
C GLY A 74 -3.05 -13.14 21.37
N THR A 75 -2.22 -12.26 21.94
CA THR A 75 -2.33 -10.79 21.79
C THR A 75 -1.14 -10.24 21.03
N LEU A 76 -1.18 -9.01 20.52
CA LEU A 76 0.00 -8.35 19.97
C LEU A 76 0.68 -7.51 21.04
N ALA A 77 1.99 -7.68 21.20
CA ALA A 77 2.81 -6.89 22.10
C ALA A 77 4.06 -6.38 21.39
N SER A 78 4.60 -5.26 21.88
CA SER A 78 5.89 -4.75 21.43
C SER A 78 6.99 -5.76 21.75
N LEU A 79 8.02 -5.88 20.91
CA LEU A 79 9.20 -6.71 21.20
C LEU A 79 9.92 -6.30 22.51
N ASP A 80 9.71 -5.07 22.97
CA ASP A 80 10.23 -4.55 24.25
C ASP A 80 9.30 -4.77 25.45
N ASP A 81 8.09 -5.28 25.24
CA ASP A 81 7.12 -5.56 26.30
C ASP A 81 7.61 -6.71 27.22
N SER A 82 7.30 -6.62 28.51
CA SER A 82 7.71 -7.64 29.49
C SER A 82 7.01 -8.99 29.30
N SER A 83 5.89 -9.02 28.58
CA SER A 83 5.19 -10.25 28.19
C SER A 83 5.88 -11.01 27.06
N MET A 84 6.85 -10.41 26.37
CA MET A 84 7.61 -11.06 25.31
C MET A 84 8.75 -11.92 25.87
N SER A 85 8.97 -13.09 25.26
CA SER A 85 10.07 -13.95 25.67
C SER A 85 11.43 -13.32 25.33
N ASN A 86 12.37 -13.39 26.27
CA ASN A 86 13.75 -12.90 26.06
C ASN A 86 14.41 -13.60 24.86
N HIS A 87 14.05 -14.87 24.61
CA HIS A 87 14.50 -15.62 23.46
C HIS A 87 14.07 -14.95 22.16
N LEU A 88 12.77 -14.72 21.96
CA LEU A 88 12.26 -14.08 20.73
C LEU A 88 12.84 -12.67 20.52
N LYS A 89 12.95 -11.90 21.61
CA LYS A 89 13.60 -10.59 21.58
C LYS A 89 15.04 -10.68 21.08
N SER A 90 15.83 -11.63 21.59
CA SER A 90 17.22 -11.83 21.16
C SER A 90 17.36 -12.23 19.69
N GLN A 91 16.35 -12.93 19.14
CA GLN A 91 16.37 -13.41 17.76
C GLN A 91 15.96 -12.36 16.72
N LEU A 92 15.15 -11.36 17.09
CA LEU A 92 14.56 -10.39 16.15
C LEU A 92 14.99 -8.93 16.37
N SER A 93 15.73 -8.62 17.44
CA SER A 93 16.18 -7.24 17.75
C SER A 93 17.44 -6.79 17.01
N TYR A 94 17.84 -7.47 15.93
CA TYR A 94 19.06 -7.16 15.18
C TYR A 94 18.94 -5.91 14.28
N SER A 95 17.72 -5.49 13.95
CA SER A 95 17.43 -4.30 13.12
C SER A 95 16.18 -3.60 13.63
N THR A 96 15.93 -2.38 13.14
CA THR A 96 14.69 -1.67 13.52
C THR A 96 13.46 -2.34 12.91
N SER A 97 13.54 -2.92 11.72
CA SER A 97 12.50 -3.77 11.12
C SER A 97 13.13 -5.12 10.80
N PRO A 98 12.74 -6.21 11.50
CA PRO A 98 13.31 -7.52 11.24
C PRO A 98 12.93 -7.98 9.83
N LEU A 99 13.85 -8.73 9.21
CA LEU A 99 13.67 -9.27 7.87
C LEU A 99 12.52 -10.28 7.86
N GLY A 100 11.45 -9.94 7.16
CA GLY A 100 10.26 -10.78 7.01
C GLY A 100 10.05 -11.20 5.55
N LEU A 101 9.59 -12.43 5.34
CA LEU A 101 9.08 -12.95 4.08
C LEU A 101 7.56 -13.15 4.20
N VAL A 102 6.79 -12.54 3.32
CA VAL A 102 5.33 -12.75 3.28
C VAL A 102 5.05 -14.13 2.69
N LEU A 103 4.38 -15.00 3.44
CA LEU A 103 3.98 -16.33 2.98
C LEU A 103 2.54 -16.38 2.49
N ASP A 104 1.65 -15.62 3.12
CA ASP A 104 0.25 -15.54 2.72
C ASP A 104 -0.29 -14.11 2.84
N LYS A 105 -1.25 -13.77 1.96
CA LYS A 105 -1.85 -12.45 1.80
C LYS A 105 -0.82 -11.37 1.48
N CYS A 106 -0.90 -10.21 2.12
CA CYS A 106 0.04 -9.12 1.91
C CYS A 106 0.32 -8.32 3.19
N VAL A 107 1.34 -7.45 3.11
CA VAL A 107 1.58 -6.37 4.06
C VAL A 107 1.66 -5.04 3.31
N GLU A 108 1.18 -3.95 3.93
CA GLU A 108 1.36 -2.59 3.40
C GLU A 108 2.39 -1.84 4.24
N VAL A 109 3.32 -1.17 3.57
CA VAL A 109 4.20 -0.16 4.16
C VAL A 109 3.67 1.21 3.79
N PHE A 110 3.44 2.03 4.81
CA PHE A 110 2.85 3.37 4.65
C PHE A 110 3.44 4.34 5.67
N ALA A 111 3.21 5.64 5.45
CA ALA A 111 3.44 6.66 6.47
C ALA A 111 2.15 7.38 6.84
N GLU A 112 2.09 7.84 8.08
CA GLU A 112 1.03 8.73 8.54
C GLU A 112 1.55 10.17 8.56
N SER A 113 0.71 11.11 8.11
CA SER A 113 1.03 12.51 8.34
C SER A 113 0.97 12.84 9.84
N PRO A 114 1.69 13.87 10.33
CA PRO A 114 1.51 14.37 11.68
C PRO A 114 0.02 14.60 11.99
N GLY A 115 -0.45 14.14 13.16
CA GLY A 115 -1.87 14.16 13.52
C GLY A 115 -2.72 13.04 12.92
N LYS A 116 -2.13 12.11 12.16
CA LYS A 116 -2.77 10.94 11.53
C LYS A 116 -3.93 11.29 10.58
N GLU A 117 -3.93 12.51 10.03
CA GLU A 117 -4.96 13.01 9.10
C GLU A 117 -4.93 12.34 7.72
N ARG A 118 -3.77 11.82 7.29
CA ARG A 118 -3.58 11.19 5.99
C ARG A 118 -2.71 9.93 6.11
N SER A 119 -3.08 8.92 5.35
CA SER A 119 -2.24 7.76 5.05
C SER A 119 -1.57 7.95 3.70
N ILE A 120 -0.27 7.69 3.63
CA ILE A 120 0.51 7.70 2.41
C ILE A 120 1.02 6.27 2.17
N PRO A 121 0.35 5.48 1.30
CA PRO A 121 0.82 4.15 0.96
C PRO A 121 2.10 4.25 0.13
N PHE A 122 3.14 3.51 0.53
CA PHE A 122 4.37 3.42 -0.24
C PHE A 122 4.43 2.14 -1.04
N LYS A 123 4.23 0.99 -0.38
CA LYS A 123 4.33 -0.32 -1.01
C LYS A 123 3.34 -1.32 -0.42
N ILE A 124 2.86 -2.21 -1.28
CA ILE A 124 2.29 -3.49 -0.87
C ILE A 124 3.29 -4.58 -1.20
N PHE A 125 3.60 -5.42 -0.21
CA PHE A 125 4.38 -6.64 -0.38
C PHE A 125 3.43 -7.84 -0.32
N GLY A 126 3.26 -8.52 -1.45
CA GLY A 126 2.51 -9.77 -1.54
C GLY A 126 3.36 -10.99 -1.20
N GLN A 127 2.77 -12.16 -1.39
CA GLN A 127 3.42 -13.46 -1.18
C GLN A 127 4.78 -13.56 -1.90
N GLY A 128 5.76 -14.15 -1.22
CA GLY A 128 7.11 -14.38 -1.75
C GLY A 128 8.05 -13.18 -1.67
N VAL A 129 7.54 -11.99 -1.31
CA VAL A 129 8.33 -10.77 -1.21
C VAL A 129 8.85 -10.58 0.22
N THR A 130 10.11 -10.19 0.33
CA THR A 130 10.74 -9.84 1.61
C THR A 130 10.59 -8.35 1.92
N PHE A 131 10.42 -7.98 3.19
CA PHE A 131 10.46 -6.60 3.68
C PHE A 131 11.46 -6.47 4.84
N GLY A 132 11.81 -5.23 5.22
CA GLY A 132 12.84 -4.97 6.25
C GLY A 132 14.28 -5.13 5.73
N VAL A 133 14.43 -5.38 4.42
CA VAL A 133 15.73 -5.65 3.79
C VAL A 133 16.55 -4.36 3.67
N TRP A 134 15.90 -3.22 3.43
CA TRP A 134 16.60 -1.95 3.30
C TRP A 134 17.25 -1.55 4.64
N GLU A 135 16.51 -1.62 5.74
CA GLU A 135 17.00 -1.33 7.08
C GLU A 135 18.15 -2.27 7.50
N LEU A 136 18.13 -3.50 6.99
CA LEU A 136 19.21 -4.47 7.20
C LEU A 136 20.47 -4.13 6.39
N MET A 137 20.31 -3.65 5.16
CA MET A 137 21.41 -3.38 4.23
C MET A 137 21.93 -1.94 4.31
N GLU A 138 21.32 -1.09 5.14
CA GLU A 138 21.75 0.28 5.35
C GLU A 138 23.13 0.33 6.00
N PHE A 139 24.06 1.07 5.39
CA PHE A 139 25.37 1.31 5.99
C PHE A 139 25.24 2.31 7.15
N PRO A 140 25.95 2.10 8.27
CA PRO A 140 25.94 3.05 9.38
C PRO A 140 26.54 4.38 8.93
N GLN A 141 25.67 5.36 8.65
CA GLN A 141 26.04 6.75 8.39
C GLN A 141 25.79 7.60 9.62
N ILE A 142 26.33 8.84 9.63
CA ILE A 142 25.90 9.88 10.58
C ILE A 142 24.45 10.26 10.20
N SER A 143 23.50 9.44 10.63
CA SER A 143 22.08 9.64 10.34
C SER A 143 21.56 10.83 11.16
N LEU A 144 20.81 11.73 10.53
CA LEU A 144 19.85 12.57 11.25
C LEU A 144 18.89 11.61 11.97
N ARG A 145 19.11 11.37 13.28
CA ARG A 145 18.36 10.41 14.10
C ARG A 145 16.93 10.89 14.36
N GLN A 146 16.15 11.10 13.32
CA GLN A 146 14.72 10.91 13.40
C GLN A 146 14.47 9.55 12.77
N ASN A 147 14.05 8.58 13.59
CA ASN A 147 13.51 7.33 13.08
C ASN A 147 12.43 7.72 12.07
N TRP A 148 12.68 7.57 10.77
CA TRP A 148 11.61 7.64 9.81
C TRP A 148 10.69 6.45 10.12
N THR A 149 9.56 6.75 10.75
CA THR A 149 8.59 5.76 11.18
C THR A 149 7.59 5.55 10.05
N TRP A 150 8.01 4.82 9.01
CA TRP A 150 6.99 4.09 8.26
C TRP A 150 6.46 2.96 9.15
N ASP A 151 5.19 2.71 8.94
CA ASP A 151 4.41 1.69 9.60
C ASP A 151 4.18 0.54 8.64
N ILE A 152 3.94 -0.65 9.21
CA ILE A 152 3.69 -1.87 8.46
C ILE A 152 2.40 -2.49 8.99
N SER A 153 1.42 -2.71 8.13
CA SER A 153 0.16 -3.40 8.48
C SER A 153 0.02 -4.74 7.80
N ALA A 154 -0.67 -5.67 8.46
CA ALA A 154 -1.21 -6.88 7.87
C ALA A 154 -2.43 -6.53 6.99
N GLY A 155 -2.34 -6.86 5.70
CA GLY A 155 -3.28 -6.38 4.69
C GLY A 155 -3.06 -4.91 4.32
N ALA A 156 -3.88 -4.44 3.38
CA ALA A 156 -3.85 -3.05 2.96
C ALA A 156 -4.52 -2.16 4.02
N ARG A 157 -3.75 -1.23 4.59
CA ARG A 157 -4.25 -0.16 5.44
C ARG A 157 -4.99 0.89 4.63
N SER A 158 -4.52 1.22 3.43
CA SER A 158 -5.05 2.35 2.64
C SER A 158 -6.27 1.96 1.79
N LEU A 159 -7.15 1.12 2.35
CA LEU A 159 -8.42 0.70 1.75
C LEU A 159 -9.54 1.70 2.01
N PHE A 160 -10.37 1.96 1.01
CA PHE A 160 -11.56 2.80 1.16
C PHE A 160 -12.67 2.45 0.18
N MET A 161 -13.93 2.63 0.61
CA MET A 161 -15.08 2.52 -0.28
C MET A 161 -15.29 3.80 -1.10
N LEU A 162 -15.54 3.67 -2.40
CA LEU A 162 -15.86 4.82 -3.28
C LEU A 162 -17.24 5.41 -2.96
N THR A 163 -18.20 4.55 -2.63
CA THR A 163 -19.54 4.99 -2.27
C THR A 163 -19.52 5.72 -0.93
N SER A 164 -20.27 6.82 -0.83
CA SER A 164 -20.38 7.58 0.41
C SER A 164 -20.99 6.74 1.53
N ILE A 165 -20.26 6.63 2.64
CA ILE A 165 -20.66 5.88 3.83
C ILE A 165 -20.80 6.76 5.09
N GLY A 166 -20.99 8.07 4.90
CA GLY A 166 -21.10 9.06 5.99
C GLY A 166 -22.49 9.23 6.62
N GLN A 167 -23.47 8.35 6.37
CA GLN A 167 -24.81 8.47 6.96
C GLN A 167 -24.85 7.96 8.41
N VAL A 168 -25.14 8.87 9.35
CA VAL A 168 -25.18 8.59 10.81
C VAL A 168 -26.09 7.42 11.16
N ALA A 169 -27.37 7.47 10.77
CA ALA A 169 -28.34 6.43 11.12
C ALA A 169 -28.00 5.05 10.52
N ALA A 170 -27.26 5.02 9.41
CA ALA A 170 -26.78 3.77 8.80
C ALA A 170 -25.55 3.21 9.51
N HIS A 171 -24.62 4.09 9.87
CA HIS A 171 -23.46 3.73 10.67
C HIS A 171 -23.83 3.24 12.08
N GLU A 172 -24.84 3.83 12.71
CA GLU A 172 -25.37 3.36 14.01
C GLU A 172 -25.90 1.92 13.97
N ARG A 173 -26.27 1.39 12.79
CA ARG A 173 -26.59 -0.04 12.64
C ARG A 173 -25.33 -0.89 12.70
N LEU A 174 -24.28 -0.50 11.97
CA LEU A 174 -22.98 -1.18 12.04
C LEU A 174 -22.42 -1.15 13.47
N GLN A 175 -22.49 -0.01 14.15
CA GLN A 175 -22.05 0.13 15.54
C GLN A 175 -22.79 -0.83 16.49
N ARG A 176 -24.09 -1.05 16.29
CA ARG A 176 -24.87 -1.98 17.11
C ARG A 176 -24.55 -3.44 16.79
N GLU A 177 -24.46 -3.79 15.52
CA GLU A 177 -24.21 -5.17 15.07
C GLU A 177 -22.80 -5.63 15.45
N PHE A 178 -21.79 -4.86 15.06
CA PHE A 178 -20.38 -5.21 15.23
C PHE A 178 -19.74 -4.57 16.46
N LYS A 179 -20.51 -3.92 17.34
CA LYS A 179 -20.00 -3.23 18.55
C LYS A 179 -18.87 -2.24 18.25
N LEU A 180 -18.96 -1.58 17.10
CA LEU A 180 -17.93 -0.65 16.64
C LEU A 180 -17.79 0.52 17.61
N ARG A 181 -16.54 0.92 17.85
CA ARG A 181 -16.19 2.12 18.63
C ARG A 181 -15.88 3.31 17.71
N SER A 182 -15.65 3.03 16.43
CA SER A 182 -15.42 4.06 15.43
C SER A 182 -16.66 4.90 15.17
N TYR A 183 -16.45 6.22 15.09
CA TYR A 183 -17.47 7.17 14.65
C TYR A 183 -17.73 7.03 13.15
N VAL A 184 -18.76 7.74 12.67
CA VAL A 184 -19.03 7.90 11.25
C VAL A 184 -17.75 8.45 10.58
N PRO A 185 -17.35 7.94 9.41
CA PRO A 185 -16.14 8.42 8.76
C PRO A 185 -16.34 9.84 8.22
N ASP A 186 -15.41 10.74 8.52
CA ASP A 186 -15.38 12.09 7.99
C ASP A 186 -14.66 12.14 6.64
N THR A 187 -13.64 11.29 6.49
CA THR A 187 -12.81 11.17 5.29
C THR A 187 -12.62 9.71 4.89
N ILE A 188 -12.11 9.47 3.68
CA ILE A 188 -11.79 8.10 3.23
C ILE A 188 -10.68 7.46 4.09
N PHE A 189 -9.82 8.24 4.73
CA PHE A 189 -8.74 7.72 5.56
C PHE A 189 -9.27 7.07 6.85
N ASP A 190 -10.48 7.44 7.28
CA ASP A 190 -11.15 6.87 8.45
C ASP A 190 -11.75 5.48 8.17
N HIS A 191 -11.94 5.13 6.89
CA HIS A 191 -12.62 3.90 6.48
C HIS A 191 -11.90 2.65 7.01
N HIS A 192 -10.58 2.61 6.94
CA HIS A 192 -9.77 1.47 7.39
C HIS A 192 -10.09 1.05 8.84
N LYS A 193 -10.26 2.02 9.75
CA LYS A 193 -10.55 1.73 11.15
C LYS A 193 -11.89 1.02 11.31
N ILE A 194 -12.90 1.45 10.56
CA ILE A 194 -14.22 0.84 10.53
C ILE A 194 -14.15 -0.56 9.93
N PHE A 195 -13.45 -0.72 8.80
CA PHE A 195 -13.28 -2.02 8.13
C PHE A 195 -12.59 -3.03 9.05
N LYS A 196 -11.51 -2.62 9.72
CA LYS A 196 -10.81 -3.44 10.70
C LYS A 196 -11.75 -3.89 11.83
N GLU A 197 -12.53 -2.97 12.40
CA GLU A 197 -13.46 -3.30 13.48
C GLU A 197 -14.59 -4.25 13.02
N ILE A 198 -15.12 -4.09 11.80
CA ILE A 198 -16.10 -5.03 11.21
C ILE A 198 -15.50 -6.43 11.13
N VAL A 199 -14.31 -6.55 10.54
CA VAL A 199 -13.62 -7.83 10.34
C VAL A 199 -13.29 -8.50 11.66
N HIS A 200 -12.82 -7.75 12.66
CA HIS A 200 -12.48 -8.30 13.99
C HIS A 200 -13.69 -8.81 14.78
N HIS A 201 -14.90 -8.38 14.41
CA HIS A 201 -16.15 -8.86 15.00
C HIS A 201 -16.88 -9.88 14.12
N SER A 202 -16.30 -10.25 12.98
CA SER A 202 -16.85 -11.23 12.05
C SER A 202 -16.17 -12.59 12.20
N ASP A 203 -16.83 -13.66 11.78
CA ASP A 203 -16.23 -15.00 11.76
C ASP A 203 -15.39 -15.16 10.49
N THR A 204 -14.08 -15.01 10.62
CA THR A 204 -13.12 -15.15 9.51
C THR A 204 -11.80 -15.73 10.00
N ASP A 205 -11.15 -16.49 9.13
CA ASP A 205 -9.80 -17.01 9.29
C ASP A 205 -8.75 -16.19 8.54
N TRP A 206 -9.16 -15.08 7.91
CA TRP A 206 -8.26 -14.20 7.17
C TRP A 206 -7.12 -13.71 8.07
N CYS A 207 -5.89 -14.02 7.69
CA CYS A 207 -4.69 -13.51 8.32
C CYS A 207 -3.54 -13.39 7.32
N THR A 208 -2.65 -12.43 7.57
CA THR A 208 -1.35 -12.35 6.91
C THR A 208 -0.37 -13.25 7.65
N GLU A 209 0.37 -14.07 6.91
CA GLU A 209 1.43 -14.91 7.47
C GLU A 209 2.80 -14.38 7.04
N VAL A 210 3.66 -14.12 8.03
CA VAL A 210 5.02 -13.61 7.82
C VAL A 210 6.02 -14.55 8.47
N LEU A 211 7.04 -14.92 7.70
CA LEU A 211 8.17 -15.69 8.14
C LEU A 211 9.37 -14.77 8.39
N PHE A 212 9.69 -14.53 9.66
CA PHE A 212 10.82 -13.71 10.06
C PHE A 212 12.11 -14.53 10.15
N PHE A 213 13.18 -14.00 9.57
CA PHE A 213 14.51 -14.58 9.69
C PHE A 213 15.09 -14.25 11.06
N THR A 214 15.57 -15.25 11.80
CA THR A 214 16.29 -15.01 13.05
C THR A 214 17.68 -14.45 12.81
N LYS A 215 18.29 -13.88 13.86
CA LYS A 215 19.61 -13.26 13.81
C LYS A 215 20.70 -14.16 13.18
N LYS A 216 20.59 -15.49 13.36
CA LYS A 216 21.59 -16.45 12.87
C LYS A 216 21.83 -16.33 11.36
N TRP A 217 20.77 -16.10 10.58
CA TRP A 217 20.85 -15.94 9.12
C TRP A 217 21.74 -14.77 8.67
N LEU A 218 21.95 -13.80 9.55
CA LEU A 218 22.65 -12.56 9.26
C LEU A 218 24.13 -12.61 9.68
N GLU A 219 24.54 -13.66 10.38
CA GLU A 219 25.94 -13.83 10.78
C GLU A 219 26.83 -14.04 9.55
N PRO A 220 27.91 -13.25 9.38
CA PRO A 220 28.78 -13.37 8.22
C PRO A 220 29.38 -14.76 8.04
N ASN A 221 29.26 -15.30 6.84
CA ASN A 221 29.93 -16.52 6.42
C ASN A 221 30.58 -16.35 5.05
N ASP A 222 31.58 -15.47 4.97
CA ASP A 222 32.24 -15.06 3.73
C ASP A 222 32.99 -16.20 2.99
N LYS A 223 33.06 -17.39 3.58
CA LYS A 223 33.64 -18.59 2.96
C LYS A 223 32.58 -19.50 2.31
N ASN A 224 31.31 -19.31 2.65
CA ASN A 224 30.20 -20.08 2.09
C ASN A 224 29.58 -19.33 0.90
N LEU A 225 29.68 -19.92 -0.30
CA LEU A 225 29.17 -19.31 -1.52
C LEU A 225 27.65 -19.13 -1.52
N GLY A 226 26.89 -20.07 -0.94
CA GLY A 226 25.44 -19.97 -0.81
C GLY A 226 25.03 -18.81 0.11
N TRP A 227 25.78 -18.56 1.19
CA TRP A 227 25.57 -17.39 2.05
C TRP A 227 25.81 -16.08 1.30
N ILE A 228 26.90 -16.00 0.50
CA ILE A 228 27.19 -14.82 -0.33
C ILE A 228 26.04 -14.57 -1.31
N LYS A 229 25.53 -15.62 -1.97
CA LYS A 229 24.38 -15.53 -2.88
C LYS A 229 23.10 -15.07 -2.18
N LEU A 230 22.87 -15.52 -0.94
CA LEU A 230 21.74 -15.08 -0.12
C LEU A 230 21.84 -13.59 0.21
N ARG A 231 23.04 -13.13 0.60
CA ARG A 231 23.30 -11.71 0.84
C ARG A 231 23.16 -10.87 -0.42
N GLU A 232 23.62 -11.35 -1.57
CA GLU A 232 23.44 -10.69 -2.87
C GLU A 232 21.95 -10.62 -3.26
N TYR A 233 21.19 -11.68 -3.01
CA TYR A 233 19.75 -11.67 -3.18
C TYR A 233 19.08 -10.56 -2.34
N TRP A 234 19.39 -10.46 -1.05
CA TRP A 234 18.89 -9.38 -0.21
C TRP A 234 19.35 -8.00 -0.67
N ALA A 235 20.60 -7.84 -1.11
CA ALA A 235 21.08 -6.58 -1.68
C ALA A 235 20.25 -6.14 -2.90
N ARG A 236 19.91 -7.07 -3.80
CA ARG A 236 19.03 -6.81 -4.95
C ARG A 236 17.62 -6.43 -4.51
N GLN A 237 17.07 -7.14 -3.51
CA GLN A 237 15.75 -6.82 -2.96
C GLN A 237 15.74 -5.43 -2.30
N ALA A 238 16.77 -5.06 -1.55
CA ALA A 238 16.92 -3.71 -0.99
C ALA A 238 16.97 -2.64 -2.09
N TRP A 239 17.73 -2.88 -3.16
CA TRP A 239 17.82 -1.95 -4.29
C TRP A 239 16.46 -1.74 -4.98
N TRP A 240 15.67 -2.81 -5.14
CA TRP A 240 14.30 -2.73 -5.64
C TRP A 240 13.38 -1.97 -4.66
N GLN A 241 13.54 -2.18 -3.36
CA GLN A 241 12.74 -1.50 -2.33
C GLN A 241 12.97 0.01 -2.32
N ILE A 242 14.18 0.48 -2.56
CA ILE A 242 14.52 1.91 -2.53
C ILE A 242 14.36 2.64 -3.87
N GLN A 243 13.88 1.96 -4.94
CA GLN A 243 13.74 2.56 -6.28
C GLN A 243 13.00 3.90 -6.30
N TYR A 244 11.97 4.06 -5.45
CA TYR A 244 11.29 5.34 -5.29
C TYR A 244 12.24 6.48 -4.95
N TRP A 245 13.10 6.29 -3.95
CA TRP A 245 14.04 7.32 -3.52
C TRP A 245 15.13 7.57 -4.55
N ALA A 246 15.65 6.51 -5.17
CA ALA A 246 16.64 6.63 -6.25
C ALA A 246 16.08 7.42 -7.44
N ASN A 247 14.88 7.06 -7.91
CA ASN A 247 14.21 7.76 -9.02
C ASN A 247 13.83 9.19 -8.63
N ARG A 248 13.50 9.43 -7.36
CA ARG A 248 13.19 10.77 -6.87
C ARG A 248 14.37 11.72 -6.96
N VAL A 249 15.59 11.24 -6.68
CA VAL A 249 16.82 12.04 -6.83
C VAL A 249 17.02 12.42 -8.29
N THR A 250 16.92 11.45 -9.21
CA THR A 250 17.03 11.71 -10.66
C THR A 250 15.99 12.72 -11.14
N LEU A 251 14.72 12.53 -10.75
CA LEU A 251 13.65 13.47 -11.10
C LEU A 251 13.91 14.87 -10.56
N ASN A 252 14.42 14.99 -9.33
CA ASN A 252 14.74 16.29 -8.72
C ASN A 252 15.89 17.01 -9.44
N LEU A 253 16.90 16.28 -9.94
CA LEU A 253 17.99 16.88 -10.73
C LEU A 253 17.49 17.44 -12.07
N ASN A 254 16.57 16.75 -12.72
CA ASN A 254 15.95 17.22 -13.97
C ASN A 254 14.85 18.28 -13.73
N TRP A 255 14.40 18.44 -12.48
CA TRP A 255 13.29 19.33 -12.13
C TRP A 255 13.62 20.80 -12.39
N GLU A 256 14.89 21.21 -12.24
CA GLU A 256 15.32 22.59 -12.49
C GLU A 256 15.04 23.02 -13.93
N GLN A 257 15.28 22.12 -14.89
CA GLN A 257 15.01 22.39 -16.31
C GLN A 257 13.51 22.60 -16.58
N PHE A 258 12.65 21.79 -15.94
CA PHE A 258 11.20 21.97 -16.01
C PHE A 258 10.77 23.34 -15.45
N ILE A 259 11.31 23.73 -14.28
CA ILE A 259 11.01 25.04 -13.69
C ILE A 259 11.49 26.20 -14.56
N ALA A 260 12.68 26.08 -15.17
CA ALA A 260 13.20 27.07 -16.12
C ALA A 260 12.27 27.23 -17.34
N GLU A 261 11.76 26.12 -17.87
CA GLU A 261 10.84 26.12 -19.01
C GLU A 261 9.48 26.77 -18.66
N LEU A 262 8.91 26.44 -17.49
CA LEU A 262 7.69 27.10 -17.00
C LEU A 262 7.89 28.62 -16.82
N THR A 263 9.06 29.03 -16.33
CA THR A 263 9.42 30.43 -16.16
C THR A 263 9.54 31.14 -17.51
N ARG A 264 10.17 30.50 -18.50
CA ARG A 264 10.28 31.00 -19.87
C ARG A 264 8.91 31.18 -20.52
N ARG A 265 8.00 30.23 -20.32
CA ARG A 265 6.59 30.28 -20.77
C ARG A 265 5.72 31.24 -19.92
N LYS A 266 6.28 31.90 -18.89
CA LYS A 266 5.57 32.79 -17.95
C LYS A 266 4.38 32.12 -17.26
N ILE A 267 4.46 30.82 -17.02
CA ILE A 267 3.42 30.05 -16.34
C ILE A 267 3.53 30.27 -14.84
N LYS A 268 2.39 30.54 -14.19
CA LYS A 268 2.35 30.72 -12.74
C LYS A 268 2.60 29.38 -12.04
N LEU A 269 3.69 29.32 -11.27
CA LEU A 269 4.04 28.15 -10.46
C LEU A 269 3.05 27.96 -9.30
N ASN A 270 2.58 26.73 -9.14
CA ASN A 270 1.77 26.29 -8.01
C ASN A 270 2.46 25.09 -7.38
N ALA A 271 3.06 25.27 -6.20
CA ALA A 271 3.83 24.24 -5.51
C ALA A 271 3.05 22.93 -5.37
N TYR A 272 1.77 22.99 -5.01
CA TYR A 272 0.93 21.79 -4.87
C TYR A 272 0.78 21.01 -6.19
N LEU A 273 0.59 21.70 -7.31
CA LEU A 273 0.47 21.02 -8.61
C LEU A 273 1.82 20.47 -9.08
N LEU A 274 2.92 21.17 -8.79
CA LEU A 274 4.28 20.70 -9.09
C LEU A 274 4.60 19.41 -8.32
N ASP A 275 4.27 19.36 -7.02
CA ASP A 275 4.44 18.15 -6.22
C ASP A 275 3.50 17.02 -6.66
N THR A 276 2.32 17.38 -7.17
CA THR A 276 1.37 16.41 -7.75
C THR A 276 1.92 15.79 -9.04
N ILE A 277 2.53 16.56 -9.94
CA ILE A 277 3.18 16.00 -11.16
C ILE A 277 4.25 14.98 -10.76
N LYS A 278 5.09 15.40 -9.81
CA LYS A 278 6.11 14.57 -9.19
C LYS A 278 5.55 13.24 -8.65
N GLN A 279 4.38 13.28 -7.99
CA GLN A 279 3.69 12.07 -7.51
C GLN A 279 3.14 11.22 -8.66
N LEU A 280 2.50 11.83 -9.65
CA LEU A 280 1.96 11.12 -10.83
C LEU A 280 3.06 10.40 -11.61
N VAL A 281 4.24 11.02 -11.77
CA VAL A 281 5.42 10.38 -12.38
C VAL A 281 5.91 9.21 -11.53
N SER A 282 5.97 9.36 -10.20
CA SER A 282 6.32 8.24 -9.30
C SER A 282 5.32 7.08 -9.42
N ILE A 283 4.02 7.36 -9.56
CA ILE A 283 3.00 6.31 -9.76
C ILE A 283 3.16 5.65 -11.13
N GLY A 284 3.32 6.44 -12.19
CA GLY A 284 3.50 5.93 -13.55
C GLY A 284 4.73 5.04 -13.69
N THR A 285 5.84 5.38 -13.02
CA THR A 285 7.06 4.55 -12.97
C THR A 285 6.95 3.31 -12.08
N GLY A 286 5.81 3.06 -11.44
CA GLY A 286 5.62 1.94 -10.52
C GLY A 286 6.44 2.04 -9.23
N THR A 287 6.93 3.23 -8.87
CA THR A 287 7.75 3.41 -7.66
C THR A 287 6.93 3.64 -6.39
N ILE A 288 5.74 4.22 -6.54
CA ILE A 288 4.74 4.37 -5.48
C ILE A 288 3.38 3.95 -6.02
N THR A 289 2.45 3.62 -5.13
CA THR A 289 1.13 3.12 -5.51
C THR A 289 0.18 4.23 -5.92
N GLY A 290 -0.62 3.99 -6.97
CA GLY A 290 -1.93 4.62 -7.16
C GLY A 290 -3.01 3.81 -6.46
N PHE A 291 -4.27 3.97 -6.84
CA PHE A 291 -5.38 3.15 -6.33
C PHE A 291 -6.11 2.42 -7.46
N ARG A 292 -6.64 1.24 -7.20
CA ARG A 292 -7.56 0.53 -8.11
C ARG A 292 -8.62 -0.22 -7.32
N PRO A 293 -9.74 -0.65 -7.94
CA PRO A 293 -10.68 -1.55 -7.29
C PRO A 293 -9.99 -2.83 -6.79
N VAL A 294 -10.44 -3.30 -5.62
CA VAL A 294 -10.05 -4.61 -5.09
C VAL A 294 -10.48 -5.72 -6.05
N ASP A 295 -9.69 -6.78 -6.12
CA ASP A 295 -10.07 -8.02 -6.81
C ASP A 295 -10.82 -8.98 -5.85
N GLU A 296 -11.29 -10.10 -6.38
CA GLU A 296 -12.09 -11.07 -5.63
C GLU A 296 -11.25 -12.08 -4.83
N ASN A 297 -9.92 -12.04 -4.93
CA ASN A 297 -9.03 -13.03 -4.30
C ASN A 297 -8.81 -12.80 -2.78
N GLU A 298 -9.26 -11.65 -2.27
CA GLU A 298 -9.12 -11.24 -0.88
C GLU A 298 -7.67 -11.31 -0.37
N ILE A 299 -6.68 -10.99 -1.21
CA ILE A 299 -5.27 -10.93 -0.81
C ILE A 299 -5.01 -9.75 0.12
N VAL A 300 -5.66 -8.60 -0.13
CA VAL A 300 -5.40 -7.37 0.61
C VAL A 300 -6.22 -7.20 1.89
N ALA A 301 -7.41 -7.81 1.92
CA ALA A 301 -8.38 -7.76 3.02
C ALA A 301 -9.49 -8.78 2.76
N PRO A 302 -10.27 -9.17 3.79
CA PRO A 302 -11.51 -9.93 3.62
C PRO A 302 -12.63 -8.99 3.15
N THR A 303 -12.57 -8.63 1.86
CA THR A 303 -13.43 -7.60 1.25
C THR A 303 -14.89 -8.03 1.22
N SER A 304 -15.18 -9.32 1.03
CA SER A 304 -16.56 -9.84 1.01
C SER A 304 -17.31 -9.52 2.30
N ILE A 305 -16.70 -9.77 3.46
CA ILE A 305 -17.26 -9.47 4.78
C ILE A 305 -17.56 -7.98 4.93
N ILE A 306 -16.64 -7.13 4.46
CA ILE A 306 -16.80 -5.68 4.54
C ILE A 306 -17.97 -5.25 3.64
N GLU A 307 -17.98 -5.70 2.39
CA GLU A 307 -19.02 -5.36 1.41
C GLU A 307 -20.41 -5.83 1.85
N ASP A 308 -20.52 -7.05 2.38
CA ASP A 308 -21.75 -7.63 2.89
C ASP A 308 -22.25 -6.85 4.11
N ALA A 309 -21.36 -6.43 5.03
CA ALA A 309 -21.74 -5.54 6.13
C ALA A 309 -22.35 -4.22 5.63
N TYR A 310 -21.81 -3.64 4.55
CA TYR A 310 -22.36 -2.42 3.97
C TYR A 310 -23.67 -2.64 3.18
N LEU A 311 -23.88 -3.82 2.62
CA LEU A 311 -25.12 -4.15 1.94
C LEU A 311 -26.24 -4.50 2.92
N ASP A 312 -25.96 -5.40 3.86
CA ASP A 312 -26.98 -6.07 4.66
C ASP A 312 -27.28 -5.33 5.95
N ILE A 313 -26.27 -4.69 6.57
CA ILE A 313 -26.43 -4.00 7.86
C ILE A 313 -26.49 -2.49 7.65
N TYR A 314 -25.56 -1.92 6.89
CA TYR A 314 -25.59 -0.50 6.55
C TYR A 314 -26.72 -0.16 5.57
N HIS A 315 -27.26 -1.13 4.83
CA HIS A 315 -28.31 -0.94 3.83
C HIS A 315 -27.93 0.05 2.73
N LEU A 316 -26.73 -0.09 2.17
CA LEU A 316 -26.35 0.69 1.00
C LEU A 316 -27.33 0.43 -0.14
N LYS A 317 -28.02 1.48 -0.63
CA LYS A 317 -29.18 1.30 -1.52
C LYS A 317 -28.86 1.34 -3.02
N ARG A 318 -28.06 2.32 -3.44
CA ARG A 318 -27.99 2.73 -4.85
C ARG A 318 -26.79 2.16 -5.61
N TYR A 319 -25.61 2.24 -5.02
CA TYR A 319 -24.36 1.90 -5.70
C TYR A 319 -23.79 0.57 -5.20
N ALA A 320 -22.89 -0.01 -5.97
CA ALA A 320 -22.07 -1.13 -5.53
C ALA A 320 -21.12 -0.67 -4.39
N PRO A 321 -20.82 -1.53 -3.39
CA PRO A 321 -19.90 -1.22 -2.31
C PRO A 321 -18.43 -1.32 -2.76
N MET A 322 -18.07 -0.68 -3.87
CA MET A 322 -16.74 -0.80 -4.48
C MET A 322 -15.64 -0.27 -3.57
N ILE A 323 -14.72 -1.15 -3.16
CA ILE A 323 -13.54 -0.83 -2.36
C ILE A 323 -12.33 -0.62 -3.29
N MET A 324 -11.52 0.39 -2.99
CA MET A 324 -10.25 0.67 -3.66
C MET A 324 -9.09 0.24 -2.77
N GLN A 325 -8.02 -0.26 -3.39
CA GLN A 325 -6.75 -0.64 -2.78
C GLN A 325 -5.58 0.10 -3.43
N PRO A 326 -4.47 0.33 -2.70
CA PRO A 326 -3.26 0.81 -3.33
C PRO A 326 -2.65 -0.28 -4.22
N ASP A 327 -2.19 0.09 -5.40
CA ASP A 327 -1.45 -0.81 -6.30
C ASP A 327 -0.54 -0.06 -7.26
N PHE A 328 0.34 -0.79 -7.94
CA PHE A 328 1.29 -0.29 -8.92
C PHE A 328 0.76 -0.42 -10.34
N VAL A 329 1.35 0.39 -11.22
CA VAL A 329 1.25 0.20 -12.67
C VAL A 329 2.34 -0.79 -13.08
N LEU A 330 1.97 -1.99 -13.52
CA LEU A 330 2.91 -3.05 -13.90
C LEU A 330 2.69 -3.49 -15.37
N PRO A 331 3.75 -3.72 -16.17
CA PRO A 331 3.62 -4.18 -17.56
C PRO A 331 2.92 -5.52 -17.72
N ASP A 332 3.16 -6.43 -16.77
CA ASP A 332 2.70 -7.83 -16.84
C ASP A 332 1.39 -8.08 -16.07
N SER A 333 0.70 -7.04 -15.60
CA SER A 333 -0.60 -7.20 -14.92
C SER A 333 -1.77 -7.13 -15.90
N ASP A 334 -2.76 -8.01 -15.71
CA ASP A 334 -4.04 -7.99 -16.44
C ASP A 334 -4.73 -6.61 -16.35
N THR A 335 -4.44 -5.87 -15.28
CA THR A 335 -4.92 -4.51 -15.03
C THR A 335 -3.82 -3.50 -15.32
N LYS A 336 -3.92 -2.78 -16.44
CA LYS A 336 -2.91 -1.81 -16.86
C LYS A 336 -3.05 -0.42 -16.21
N ALA A 337 -4.02 -0.18 -15.32
CA ALA A 337 -4.36 1.17 -14.86
C ALA A 337 -4.52 1.28 -13.33
N VAL A 338 -4.10 2.43 -12.81
CA VAL A 338 -4.38 2.90 -11.44
C VAL A 338 -4.86 4.35 -11.47
N TYR A 339 -5.41 4.81 -10.37
CA TYR A 339 -6.04 6.13 -10.24
C TYR A 339 -5.44 6.94 -9.11
N TYR A 340 -5.30 8.23 -9.34
CA TYR A 340 -4.95 9.23 -8.35
C TYR A 340 -6.08 10.28 -8.27
N SER A 341 -6.37 10.78 -7.07
CA SER A 341 -7.41 11.78 -6.85
C SER A 341 -6.86 13.04 -6.19
N LEU A 342 -7.20 14.20 -6.75
CA LEU A 342 -6.89 15.49 -6.14
C LEU A 342 -7.66 15.75 -4.84
N GLN A 343 -8.78 15.05 -4.62
CA GLN A 343 -9.50 15.13 -3.33
C GLN A 343 -8.77 14.38 -2.22
N TYR A 344 -7.92 13.41 -2.58
CA TYR A 344 -7.28 12.49 -1.65
C TYR A 344 -5.78 12.40 -1.91
N PRO A 345 -5.05 13.51 -1.69
CA PRO A 345 -3.64 13.58 -2.02
C PRO A 345 -2.79 12.71 -1.07
N THR A 346 -2.14 11.70 -1.64
CA THR A 346 -1.14 10.84 -1.00
C THR A 346 0.28 11.40 -1.13
N LEU A 347 0.42 12.73 -1.24
CA LEU A 347 1.72 13.39 -1.31
C LEU A 347 2.51 13.18 -0.01
N PRO A 348 3.75 12.65 -0.08
CA PRO A 348 4.63 12.51 1.08
C PRO A 348 4.92 13.84 1.77
N GLU A 349 5.11 14.89 0.98
CA GLU A 349 5.32 16.26 1.45
C GLU A 349 4.00 17.03 1.33
N LYS A 350 3.54 17.63 2.44
CA LYS A 350 2.37 18.54 2.38
C LYS A 350 2.88 19.93 2.00
N PRO A 351 2.54 20.46 0.82
CA PRO A 351 2.85 21.85 0.52
C PRO A 351 2.06 22.76 1.49
N PRO A 352 2.55 23.98 1.77
CA PRO A 352 1.87 24.93 2.63
C PRO A 352 0.42 25.13 2.18
N ALA A 353 -0.51 25.24 3.14
CA ALA A 353 -1.92 25.44 2.84
C ALA A 353 -2.11 26.62 1.88
N LEU A 354 -2.79 26.39 0.76
CA LEU A 354 -3.11 27.45 -0.19
C LEU A 354 -4.06 28.45 0.49
N LYS A 355 -3.72 29.74 0.41
CA LYS A 355 -4.55 30.84 0.97
C LYS A 355 -5.96 30.90 0.37
N SER A 356 -6.12 30.40 -0.87
CA SER A 356 -7.42 30.14 -1.49
C SER A 356 -7.30 28.92 -2.40
N PHE A 357 -8.19 27.94 -2.21
CA PHE A 357 -8.24 26.78 -3.09
C PHE A 357 -9.05 27.12 -4.34
N PRO A 358 -8.46 27.11 -5.54
CA PRO A 358 -9.25 27.16 -6.77
C PRO A 358 -10.15 25.92 -6.86
N SER A 359 -11.21 25.99 -7.67
CA SER A 359 -12.07 24.82 -7.90
C SER A 359 -11.24 23.64 -8.42
N THR A 360 -11.62 22.42 -8.05
CA THR A 360 -10.94 21.19 -8.50
C THR A 360 -10.85 21.10 -10.01
N MET A 361 -11.92 21.47 -10.73
CA MET A 361 -11.92 21.56 -12.19
C MET A 361 -10.80 22.47 -12.73
N LYS A 362 -10.57 23.63 -12.09
CA LYS A 362 -9.48 24.52 -12.49
C LYS A 362 -8.11 23.90 -12.18
N MET A 363 -7.99 23.19 -11.05
CA MET A 363 -6.75 22.52 -10.66
C MET A 363 -6.38 21.39 -11.63
N ILE A 364 -7.33 20.52 -11.99
CA ILE A 364 -7.04 19.40 -12.88
C ILE A 364 -6.71 19.86 -14.31
N ARG A 365 -7.33 20.93 -14.81
CA ARG A 365 -6.94 21.55 -16.10
C ARG A 365 -5.51 22.08 -16.08
N GLN A 366 -5.16 22.79 -15.00
CA GLN A 366 -3.78 23.28 -14.82
C GLN A 366 -2.79 22.12 -14.69
N LEU A 367 -3.15 21.08 -13.95
CA LEU A 367 -2.34 19.88 -13.80
C LEU A 367 -2.10 19.18 -15.14
N LYS A 368 -3.15 18.99 -15.94
CA LYS A 368 -3.04 18.43 -17.29
C LYS A 368 -2.06 19.25 -18.13
N SER A 369 -2.27 20.57 -18.21
CA SER A 369 -1.40 21.44 -19.00
C SER A 369 0.05 21.40 -18.54
N LEU A 370 0.32 21.33 -17.23
CA LEU A 370 1.68 21.22 -16.71
C LEU A 370 2.29 19.85 -16.99
N MET A 371 1.51 18.77 -16.92
CA MET A 371 1.97 17.43 -17.26
C MET A 371 2.27 17.31 -18.76
N ASP A 372 1.42 17.86 -19.63
CA ASP A 372 1.67 17.88 -21.08
C ASP A 372 3.02 18.55 -21.38
N ILE A 373 3.32 19.69 -20.74
CA ILE A 373 4.62 20.37 -20.89
C ILE A 373 5.77 19.53 -20.34
N PHE A 374 5.55 18.83 -19.24
CA PHE A 374 6.56 17.95 -18.65
C PHE A 374 6.89 16.79 -19.61
N LEU A 375 5.88 16.13 -20.16
CA LEU A 375 6.05 15.03 -21.13
C LEU A 375 6.72 15.52 -22.41
N GLU A 376 6.29 16.66 -22.98
CA GLU A 376 6.95 17.30 -24.13
C GLU A 376 8.45 17.53 -23.90
N MET A 377 8.83 17.91 -22.67
CA MET A 377 10.22 18.13 -22.30
C MET A 377 10.98 16.81 -22.18
N MET A 378 10.34 15.78 -21.62
CA MET A 378 10.93 14.45 -21.45
C MET A 378 11.20 13.77 -22.80
N ASP A 379 10.36 13.99 -23.82
CA ASP A 379 10.55 13.45 -25.18
C ASP A 379 11.86 13.94 -25.85
N GLY A 380 12.38 15.07 -25.39
CA GLY A 380 13.65 15.62 -25.86
C GLY A 380 14.90 14.90 -25.33
N TYR A 381 14.77 14.00 -24.34
CA TYR A 381 15.90 13.27 -23.76
C TYR A 381 16.11 11.94 -24.48
N GLN A 382 17.37 11.66 -24.84
CA GLN A 382 17.73 10.36 -25.41
C GLN A 382 17.69 9.29 -24.32
N PRO A 383 17.00 8.15 -24.53
CA PRO A 383 17.01 7.04 -23.58
C PRO A 383 18.43 6.49 -23.42
N VAL A 384 18.76 6.04 -22.21
CA VAL A 384 20.05 5.37 -21.95
C VAL A 384 20.04 4.03 -22.70
N ASN A 385 21.11 3.72 -23.43
CA ASN A 385 21.19 2.58 -24.37
C ASN A 385 20.80 1.20 -23.78
N ASP A 386 20.95 1.00 -22.47
CA ASP A 386 20.60 -0.24 -21.75
C ASP A 386 19.25 -0.18 -21.00
N ALA A 387 18.57 0.97 -20.99
CA ALA A 387 17.28 1.17 -20.31
C ALA A 387 16.06 0.89 -21.21
N LYS A 388 16.27 0.23 -22.35
CA LYS A 388 15.25 -0.07 -23.38
C LYS A 388 14.03 -0.88 -22.90
N LEU A 389 14.01 -1.34 -21.65
CA LEU A 389 12.90 -2.14 -21.16
C LEU A 389 11.64 -1.32 -20.84
N LEU A 390 11.74 -0.03 -20.50
CA LEU A 390 10.59 0.85 -20.28
C LEU A 390 10.99 2.32 -20.49
N ASP A 391 10.81 2.87 -21.70
CA ASP A 391 10.79 4.33 -21.86
C ASP A 391 9.50 4.87 -21.22
N PHE A 392 9.65 5.72 -20.20
CA PHE A 392 8.53 6.29 -19.46
C PHE A 392 7.51 6.98 -20.39
N ASN A 393 8.00 7.64 -21.44
CA ASN A 393 7.15 8.41 -22.35
C ASN A 393 6.41 7.54 -23.36
N ASP A 394 7.02 6.45 -23.83
CA ASP A 394 6.41 5.56 -24.83
C ASP A 394 5.40 4.59 -24.21
N HIS A 395 5.37 4.47 -22.88
CA HIS A 395 4.59 3.45 -22.21
C HIS A 395 3.55 3.96 -21.23
N ILE A 396 3.61 5.21 -20.75
CA ILE A 396 2.69 5.68 -19.70
C ILE A 396 1.77 6.78 -20.20
N LYS A 397 0.48 6.56 -20.00
CA LYS A 397 -0.59 7.48 -20.37
C LYS A 397 -1.27 8.07 -19.13
N PHE A 398 -1.55 9.37 -19.20
CA PHE A 398 -2.32 10.11 -18.20
C PHE A 398 -3.65 10.59 -18.80
N ASP A 399 -4.76 10.07 -18.29
CA ASP A 399 -6.11 10.53 -18.65
C ASP A 399 -6.75 11.26 -17.46
N TYR A 400 -7.47 12.35 -17.74
CA TYR A 400 -7.97 13.27 -16.72
C TYR A 400 -9.49 13.28 -16.70
N PHE A 401 -10.06 13.06 -15.52
CA PHE A 401 -11.49 12.90 -15.31
C PHE A 401 -12.06 13.83 -14.23
N HIS A 402 -13.31 14.22 -14.42
CA HIS A 402 -14.09 14.97 -13.44
C HIS A 402 -15.56 14.57 -13.53
N ASN A 403 -16.32 14.71 -12.44
CA ASN A 403 -17.74 14.34 -12.38
C ASN A 403 -18.66 15.44 -12.95
N GLU A 404 -18.24 16.69 -12.86
CA GLU A 404 -18.85 17.83 -13.58
C GLU A 404 -18.32 17.96 -15.01
N GLU A 405 -19.18 18.40 -15.93
CA GLU A 405 -18.85 18.65 -17.32
C GLU A 405 -17.80 19.77 -17.50
N ASP A 406 -16.80 19.52 -18.34
CA ASP A 406 -15.83 20.52 -18.75
C ASP A 406 -16.27 21.24 -20.02
N ARG A 407 -16.67 22.51 -19.90
CA ARG A 407 -17.00 23.38 -21.04
C ARG A 407 -15.88 23.57 -22.07
N LEU A 408 -14.62 23.35 -21.68
CA LEU A 408 -13.45 23.45 -22.56
C LEU A 408 -13.12 22.11 -23.23
N GLY A 409 -13.75 21.00 -22.84
CA GLY A 409 -13.49 19.67 -23.39
C GLY A 409 -12.10 19.11 -23.10
N LEU A 410 -11.35 19.69 -22.16
CA LEU A 410 -9.99 19.25 -21.81
C LEU A 410 -9.99 18.08 -20.82
N ILE A 411 -11.04 17.98 -20.01
CA ILE A 411 -11.21 17.00 -18.95
C ILE A 411 -12.45 16.16 -19.27
N ARG A 412 -12.28 14.85 -19.18
CA ARG A 412 -13.30 13.88 -19.58
C ARG A 412 -14.31 13.65 -18.45
N PRO A 413 -15.59 13.38 -18.75
CA PRO A 413 -16.57 13.04 -17.73
C PRO A 413 -16.30 11.65 -17.14
N THR A 414 -16.57 11.49 -15.84
CA THR A 414 -16.36 10.20 -15.13
C THR A 414 -17.20 9.05 -15.69
N GLY A 415 -18.34 9.34 -16.32
CA GLY A 415 -19.15 8.30 -16.98
C GLY A 415 -18.39 7.57 -18.09
N GLU A 416 -17.51 8.27 -18.83
CA GLU A 416 -16.65 7.63 -19.84
C GLU A 416 -15.63 6.68 -19.21
N LEU A 417 -15.03 7.08 -18.08
CA LEU A 417 -14.06 6.25 -17.36
C LEU A 417 -14.64 4.88 -16.99
N ILE A 418 -15.87 4.86 -16.46
CA ILE A 418 -16.55 3.63 -16.02
C ILE A 418 -16.98 2.74 -17.18
N ILE A 419 -17.23 3.32 -18.36
CA ILE A 419 -17.57 2.56 -19.57
C ILE A 419 -16.30 1.93 -20.19
N GLU A 420 -15.21 2.68 -20.23
CA GLU A 420 -13.97 2.30 -20.88
C GLU A 420 -13.14 1.32 -20.08
N ASP A 421 -13.13 1.46 -18.75
CA ASP A 421 -12.26 0.67 -17.90
C ASP A 421 -12.97 -0.61 -17.43
N PRO A 422 -12.53 -1.80 -17.90
CA PRO A 422 -13.19 -3.04 -17.57
C PRO A 422 -13.23 -3.31 -16.06
N ILE A 423 -12.24 -2.84 -15.30
CA ILE A 423 -12.13 -3.10 -13.85
C ILE A 423 -13.20 -2.31 -13.09
N LEU A 424 -13.45 -1.07 -13.50
CA LEU A 424 -14.52 -0.25 -12.92
C LEU A 424 -15.91 -0.69 -13.39
N LYS A 425 -15.98 -1.24 -14.61
CA LYS A 425 -17.19 -1.79 -15.18
C LYS A 425 -17.58 -3.13 -14.56
N SER A 426 -16.59 -3.98 -14.28
CA SER A 426 -16.76 -5.30 -13.67
C SER A 426 -17.05 -5.13 -12.19
N CYS A 427 -18.30 -4.84 -11.88
CA CYS A 427 -18.80 -5.16 -10.55
C CYS A 427 -18.94 -6.69 -10.45
N PRO A 428 -18.48 -7.33 -9.36
CA PRO A 428 -18.77 -8.73 -9.06
C PRO A 428 -20.23 -9.07 -9.37
N ASP A 429 -20.51 -10.28 -9.86
CA ASP A 429 -21.88 -10.68 -10.27
C ASP A 429 -22.92 -10.48 -9.15
N ARG A 430 -22.49 -10.61 -7.89
CA ARG A 430 -23.31 -10.32 -6.70
C ARG A 430 -23.82 -8.87 -6.62
N PHE A 431 -23.19 -7.94 -7.33
CA PHE A 431 -23.58 -6.54 -7.43
C PHE A 431 -24.16 -6.17 -8.82
N SER A 432 -24.39 -7.13 -9.71
CA SER A 432 -24.84 -6.92 -11.11
C SER A 432 -26.04 -5.98 -11.32
N LYS A 433 -26.86 -5.76 -10.29
CA LYS A 433 -28.01 -4.83 -10.31
C LYS A 433 -27.68 -3.41 -9.86
N ARG A 434 -26.43 -3.13 -9.47
CA ARG A 434 -26.00 -1.87 -8.86
C ARG A 434 -24.93 -1.22 -9.74
N PRO A 435 -25.11 0.04 -10.15
CA PRO A 435 -24.09 0.76 -10.91
C PRO A 435 -22.86 1.08 -10.06
N ALA A 436 -21.73 1.29 -10.73
CA ALA A 436 -20.54 1.87 -10.14
C ALA A 436 -20.80 3.31 -9.65
N PRO A 437 -20.10 3.78 -8.60
CA PRO A 437 -20.32 5.11 -8.01
C PRO A 437 -19.67 6.24 -8.82
N GLU A 438 -20.22 6.53 -10.00
CA GLU A 438 -19.75 7.58 -10.94
C GLU A 438 -19.62 8.97 -10.30
N GLY A 439 -20.55 9.33 -9.41
CA GLY A 439 -20.59 10.63 -8.76
C GLY A 439 -19.72 10.77 -7.50
N CYS A 440 -18.87 9.79 -7.18
CA CYS A 440 -18.11 9.83 -5.93
C CYS A 440 -17.08 10.96 -5.90
N HIS A 441 -16.73 11.39 -4.68
CA HIS A 441 -15.73 12.46 -4.49
C HIS A 441 -14.36 12.08 -5.04
N PHE A 442 -13.99 10.80 -5.03
CA PHE A 442 -12.69 10.33 -5.53
C PHE A 442 -12.51 10.68 -7.01
N PHE A 443 -13.55 10.55 -7.83
CA PHE A 443 -13.50 10.91 -9.25
C PHE A 443 -13.60 12.40 -9.55
N ARG A 444 -13.83 13.25 -8.53
CA ARG A 444 -13.79 14.70 -8.69
C ARG A 444 -12.33 15.18 -8.79
N GLY A 445 -11.81 15.21 -10.01
CA GLY A 445 -10.40 15.55 -10.26
C GLY A 445 -9.52 14.31 -10.14
N CYS A 446 -9.83 13.29 -10.93
CA CYS A 446 -9.11 12.03 -10.97
C CYS A 446 -8.19 11.95 -12.18
N VAL A 447 -7.04 11.32 -12.00
CA VAL A 447 -6.08 11.00 -13.06
C VAL A 447 -5.99 9.48 -13.14
N ARG A 448 -6.34 8.90 -14.29
CA ARG A 448 -6.01 7.51 -14.63
C ARG A 448 -4.59 7.48 -15.18
N ILE A 449 -3.81 6.56 -14.68
CA ILE A 449 -2.41 6.34 -15.06
C ILE A 449 -2.35 4.92 -15.57
N SER A 450 -2.03 4.73 -16.84
CA SER A 450 -2.06 3.41 -17.46
C SER A 450 -0.89 3.15 -18.39
N LEU A 451 -0.58 1.87 -18.61
CA LEU A 451 0.36 1.48 -19.66
C LEU A 451 -0.34 1.37 -21.02
N GLU A 452 0.32 1.82 -22.09
CA GLU A 452 -0.17 1.61 -23.46
C GLU A 452 -0.01 0.14 -23.92
#